data_AF-A0A0B8QWR0-F1
#
_entry.id   AF-A0A0B8QWR0-F1
#
_cell.length_a   1.000
_cell.length_b   1.000
_cell.length_c   1.000
_cell.angle_alpha   90.00
_cell.angle_beta   90.00
_cell.angle_gamma   90.00
#
_symmetry.space_group_name_H-M   'P 1'
#
loop_
_entity.id
_entity.type
_entity.pdbx_description
1 polymer ?
#
loop_
_entity_poly.entity_id
_entity_poly.type
_entity_poly.pdbx_seq_one_letter_code
_entity_poly.pdbx_strand_id
1 'polypeptide(L)' 'MQITANNPEQEEAQEVVDVEYEGEELEIGFNVSYVLDVLNTLRCEKVTFGMSDANASALVENTEDSSAQYVVMPIRL' A
#
# COMPACT_ATOMS: atom_id res chain seq x y z
N MET A 1 1.57 5.78 -9.05
CA MET A 1 0.87 4.60 -8.51
C MET A 1 -0.61 4.73 -8.81
N GLN A 2 -1.26 3.65 -9.27
CA GLN A 2 -2.71 3.61 -9.48
C GLN A 2 -3.34 2.77 -8.37
N ILE A 3 -4.43 3.27 -7.77
CA ILE A 3 -5.23 2.58 -6.77
C ILE A 3 -6.61 2.35 -7.37
N THR A 4 -7.11 1.12 -7.30
CA THR A 4 -8.46 0.75 -7.78
C THR A 4 -9.23 0.01 -6.70
N ALA A 5 -10.52 0.30 -6.57
CA ALA A 5 -11.43 -0.42 -5.69
C ALA A 5 -12.78 -0.65 -6.38
N ASN A 6 -13.32 -1.85 -6.22
CA ASN A 6 -14.60 -2.26 -6.79
C ASN A 6 -15.50 -2.83 -5.68
N ASN A 7 -16.81 -2.57 -5.75
CA ASN A 7 -17.79 -3.17 -4.84
C ASN A 7 -18.76 -4.14 -5.58
N PRO A 8 -19.52 -4.99 -4.85
CA PRO A 8 -20.50 -5.89 -5.45
C PRO A 8 -21.58 -5.19 -6.28
N GLU A 9 -21.83 -3.91 -6.00
CA GLU A 9 -22.77 -3.04 -6.70
C GLU A 9 -22.24 -2.54 -8.06
N GLN A 10 -21.05 -2.99 -8.49
CA GLN A 10 -20.37 -2.58 -9.72
C GLN A 10 -19.97 -1.10 -9.76
N GLU A 11 -19.79 -0.48 -8.60
CA GLU A 11 -19.15 0.82 -8.50
C GLU A 11 -17.64 0.63 -8.49
N GLU A 12 -16.95 1.49 -9.26
CA GLU A 12 -15.50 1.50 -9.37
C GLU A 12 -14.96 2.85 -8.90
N ALA A 13 -13.90 2.81 -8.11
CA ALA A 13 -13.11 3.97 -7.75
C ALA A 13 -11.68 3.79 -8.27
N GLN A 14 -11.15 4.83 -8.92
CA GLN A 14 -9.77 4.86 -9.39
C GLN A 14 -9.12 6.17 -8.94
N GLU A 15 -7.92 6.05 -8.38
CA GLU A 15 -7.11 7.18 -7.97
C GLU A 15 -5.68 7.02 -8.48
N VAL A 16 -5.05 8.12 -8.84
CA VAL A 16 -3.66 8.16 -9.31
C VAL A 16 -2.88 9.07 -8.38
N VAL A 17 -1.83 8.52 -7.80
CA VAL A 17 -0.97 9.22 -6.83
C VAL A 17 0.47 9.20 -7.35
N ASP A 18 1.11 10.37 -7.33
CA ASP A 18 2.53 10.49 -7.65
C ASP A 18 3.38 9.84 -6.56
N VAL A 19 4.29 8.96 -6.97
CA VAL A 19 5.20 8.24 -6.07
C VAL A 19 6.58 8.13 -6.70
N GLU A 20 7.61 8.04 -5.86
CA GLU A 20 8.96 7.70 -6.29
C GLU A 20 9.07 6.17 -6.36
N TYR A 21 9.10 5.61 -7.57
CA TYR A 21 9.22 4.16 -7.79
C TYR A 21 10.12 3.86 -9.00
N GLU A 22 11.19 3.13 -8.76
CA GLU A 22 12.12 2.64 -9.78
C GLU A 22 12.14 1.12 -9.74
N GLY A 23 11.25 0.48 -10.50
CA GLY A 23 11.07 -0.96 -10.53
C GLY A 23 10.20 -1.43 -11.69
N GLU A 24 9.98 -2.73 -11.79
CA GLU A 24 9.05 -3.32 -12.77
C GLU A 24 7.59 -3.05 -12.37
N GLU A 25 6.67 -3.12 -13.34
CA GLU A 25 5.24 -3.00 -13.03
C GLU A 25 4.79 -4.10 -12.07
N LEU A 26 4.09 -3.70 -11.01
CA LEU A 26 3.67 -4.57 -9.92
C LEU A 26 2.22 -4.25 -9.54
N GLU A 27 1.38 -5.28 -9.54
CA GLU A 27 -0.02 -5.21 -9.13
C GLU A 27 -0.24 -6.08 -7.90
N ILE A 28 -0.74 -5.47 -6.80
CA ILE A 28 -0.98 -6.15 -5.52
C ILE A 28 -2.29 -5.66 -4.93
N GLY A 29 -3.13 -6.62 -4.49
CA GLY A 29 -4.35 -6.32 -3.74
C GLY A 29 -4.09 -6.25 -2.23
N PHE A 30 -4.63 -5.24 -1.56
CA PHE A 30 -4.61 -5.13 -0.11
C PHE A 30 -6.02 -4.96 0.47
N ASN A 31 -6.18 -5.36 1.73
CA ASN A 31 -7.32 -4.89 2.51
C ASN A 31 -7.08 -3.41 2.88
N VAL A 32 -7.91 -2.52 2.33
CA VAL A 32 -7.77 -1.06 2.51
C VAL A 32 -7.80 -0.63 3.98
N SER A 33 -8.56 -1.32 4.83
CA SER A 33 -8.62 -0.99 6.26
C SER A 33 -7.26 -1.16 6.93
N TYR A 34 -6.52 -2.22 6.60
CA TYR A 34 -5.19 -2.45 7.17
C TYR A 34 -4.18 -1.41 6.71
N VAL A 35 -4.24 -0.99 5.44
CA VAL A 35 -3.38 0.07 4.93
C VAL A 35 -3.68 1.38 5.65
N LEU A 36 -4.96 1.75 5.80
CA LEU A 36 -5.36 2.96 6.50
C LEU A 36 -4.97 2.94 7.99
N ASP A 37 -5.10 1.80 8.68
CA ASP A 37 -4.70 1.67 10.09
C ASP A 37 -3.21 1.93 10.27
N VAL A 38 -2.37 1.39 9.37
CA VAL A 38 -0.92 1.63 9.38
C VAL A 38 -0.61 3.10 9.11
N LEU A 39 -1.19 3.68 8.05
CA LEU A 39 -0.97 5.08 7.68
C LEU A 39 -1.42 6.06 8.77
N ASN A 40 -2.54 5.79 9.44
CA ASN A 40 -3.01 6.61 10.57
C ASN A 40 -2.12 6.51 11.81
N THR A 41 -1.36 5.42 11.94
CA THR A 41 -0.43 5.22 13.06
C THR A 41 0.91 5.89 12.79
N LEU A 42 1.39 5.84 11.54
CA LEU A 42 2.61 6.51 11.09
C LEU A 42 2.39 8.03 11.01
N ARG A 43 2.66 8.74 12.11
CA ARG A 43 2.58 10.20 12.18
C ARG A 43 3.80 10.85 11.51
N CYS A 44 3.83 10.83 10.19
CA CYS A 44 4.91 11.35 9.36
C CYS A 44 4.38 11.92 8.04
N GLU A 45 5.22 12.68 7.33
CA GLU A 45 4.85 13.25 6.03
C GLU A 45 5.06 12.28 4.87
N LYS A 46 6.02 11.35 5.00
CA LYS A 46 6.41 10.39 3.96
C LYS A 46 6.53 8.98 4.53
N VAL A 47 5.99 8.03 3.79
CA VAL A 47 6.07 6.59 4.09
C VAL A 47 6.70 5.85 2.93
N THR A 48 7.42 4.78 3.25
CA THR A 48 8.02 3.89 2.26
C THR A 48 7.29 2.56 2.28
N PHE A 49 6.91 2.08 1.09
CA PHE A 49 6.36 0.74 0.89
C PHE A 49 7.41 -0.17 0.27
N GLY A 50 7.89 -1.15 1.04
CA GLY A 50 8.76 -2.22 0.57
C GLY A 50 7.93 -3.41 0.08
N MET A 51 8.05 -3.74 -1.21
CA MET A 51 7.29 -4.81 -1.86
C MET A 51 8.22 -5.62 -2.77
N SER A 52 8.04 -6.94 -2.83
CA SER A 52 8.85 -7.82 -3.69
C SER A 52 8.05 -8.44 -4.83
N ASP A 53 6.88 -8.99 -4.54
CA ASP A 53 5.98 -9.61 -5.52
C ASP A 53 4.53 -9.57 -5.02
N ALA A 54 3.58 -9.95 -5.90
CA ALA A 54 2.14 -9.86 -5.62
C ALA A 54 1.62 -10.78 -4.51
N ASN A 55 2.40 -11.78 -4.08
CA ASN A 55 2.04 -12.71 -3.01
C ASN A 55 2.81 -12.45 -1.71
N ALA A 56 3.85 -11.62 -1.77
CA ALA A 56 4.66 -11.27 -0.62
C ALA A 56 4.01 -10.16 0.21
N SER A 57 4.33 -10.16 1.50
CA SER A 57 3.94 -9.10 2.42
C SER A 57 4.57 -7.77 2.04
N ALA A 58 3.80 -6.68 2.15
CA ALA A 58 4.35 -5.33 2.09
C ALA A 58 4.88 -4.91 3.47
N LEU A 59 6.06 -4.30 3.49
CA LEU A 59 6.61 -3.60 4.63
C LEU A 59 6.30 -2.11 4.50
N VAL A 60 5.76 -1.50 5.55
CA VAL A 60 5.44 -0.06 5.58
C VAL A 60 6.12 0.57 6.78
N GLU A 61 6.86 1.65 6.54
CA GLU A 61 7.61 2.37 7.56
C GLU A 61 7.69 3.86 7.24
N ASN A 62 8.05 4.68 8.24
CA ASN A 62 8.33 6.08 8.04
C ASN A 62 9.67 6.23 7.31
N THR A 63 9.70 7.03 6.24
CA THR A 63 10.90 7.26 5.42
C THR A 63 12.05 7.87 6.22
N GLU A 64 11.77 8.64 7.27
CA GLU A 64 12.78 9.31 8.10
C GLU A 64 13.09 8.58 9.42
N ASP A 65 12.28 7.58 9.80
CA ASP A 65 12.46 6.84 11.06
C ASP A 65 12.00 5.38 10.94
N SER A 66 12.95 4.47 10.93
CA SER A 66 12.71 3.02 10.88
C SER A 66 12.47 2.37 12.25
N SER A 67 12.17 3.16 13.30
CA SER A 67 11.90 2.64 14.65
C SER A 67 10.61 1.81 14.73
N ALA A 68 9.67 2.03 13.81
CA ALA A 68 8.41 1.32 13.71
C ALA A 68 8.22 0.75 12.30
N GLN A 69 7.95 -0.55 12.24
CA GLN A 69 7.75 -1.30 11.00
C GLN A 69 6.43 -2.05 11.04
N TYR A 70 5.67 -1.95 9.96
CA TYR A 70 4.37 -2.59 9.83
C TYR A 70 4.38 -3.55 8.64
N VAL A 71 3.80 -4.72 8.83
CA VAL A 71 3.72 -5.75 7.79
C VAL A 71 2.25 -5.94 7.42
N VAL A 72 1.94 -5.76 6.14
CA VAL A 72 0.58 -5.95 5.59
C VAL A 72 0.60 -7.10 4.60
N MET A 73 -0.24 -8.11 4.84
CA MET A 73 -0.39 -9.24 3.94
C MET A 73 -1.31 -8.87 2.76
N PRO A 74 -0.95 -9.26 1.53
CA PRO A 74 -1.82 -9.06 0.38
C PRO A 74 -3.05 -9.96 0.47
N ILE A 75 -4.12 -9.53 -0.19
CA ILE A 75 -5.28 -10.36 -0.48
C ILE A 75 -5.12 -10.92 -1.89
N ARG A 76 -5.64 -12.14 -2.11
CA ARG A 76 -5.72 -12.68 -3.48
C ARG A 76 -6.82 -11.93 -4.22
N LEU A 77 -6.44 -11.27 -5.30
CA LEU A 77 -7.36 -10.75 -6.33
C LEU A 77 -7.99 -11.90 -7.11
#